data_AF-A0A644XG97-F1
#
_entry.id   AF-A0A644XG97-F1
#
_cell.length_a   1.000
_cell.length_b   1.000
_cell.length_c   1.000
_cell.angle_alpha   90.00
_cell.angle_beta   90.00
_cell.angle_gamma   90.00
#
_symmetry.space_group_name_H-M   'P 1'
#
loop_
_entity.id
_entity.type
_entity.pdbx_description
1 polymer ?
#
loop_
_entity_poly.entity_id
_entity_poly.type
_entity_poly.pdbx_seq_one_letter_code
_entity_poly.pdbx_strand_id
1 'polypeptide(L)'
;MIREEDLRGYVEGQGWAHASAHTADALDELVLCDYFSKKDVEEILDSIKAKVCIRYYVYIDEEDERMATVVESCIKGRILSDSEIISWIRNFRIEDSNNRNNEYYHLKVNIKSFLRSIYFRILNIEDTEIILKAIKSNLDSL
;
A
#
# COMPACT_ATOMS: atom_id res chain seq x y z
N MET A 1 -9.99 5.18 2.78
CA MET A 1 -9.52 4.25 3.84
C MET A 1 -9.22 4.89 5.20
N ILE A 2 -8.93 6.20 5.30
CA ILE A 2 -8.37 6.82 6.53
C ILE A 2 -9.25 6.64 7.78
N ARG A 3 -10.57 6.68 7.64
CA ARG A 3 -11.52 6.53 8.76
C ARG A 3 -12.04 5.11 8.99
N GLU A 4 -11.58 4.14 8.20
CA GLU A 4 -11.96 2.74 8.42
C GLU A 4 -11.30 2.24 9.71
N GLU A 5 -12.06 1.61 10.60
CA GLU A 5 -11.58 1.09 11.88
C GLU A 5 -11.75 -0.43 11.99
N ASP A 6 -12.58 -1.04 11.13
CA ASP A 6 -12.76 -2.48 11.06
C ASP A 6 -11.62 -3.11 10.24
N LEU A 7 -10.74 -3.82 10.94
CA LEU A 7 -9.58 -4.51 10.38
C LEU A 7 -9.72 -6.03 10.46
N ARG A 8 -10.93 -6.53 10.72
CA ARG A 8 -11.16 -7.97 10.83
C ARG A 8 -11.04 -8.64 9.46
N GLY A 9 -10.56 -9.87 9.46
CA GLY A 9 -10.64 -10.77 8.31
C GLY A 9 -11.89 -11.63 8.36
N TYR A 10 -11.70 -12.94 8.20
CA TYR A 10 -12.79 -13.91 8.30
C TYR A 10 -13.30 -14.04 9.74
N VAL A 11 -14.61 -13.84 9.93
CA VAL A 11 -15.31 -14.01 11.20
C VAL A 11 -16.11 -15.31 11.13
N GLU A 12 -15.79 -16.26 12.02
CA GLU A 12 -16.45 -17.56 12.07
C GLU A 12 -17.98 -17.43 12.16
N GLY A 13 -18.70 -18.11 11.26
CA GLY A 13 -20.16 -18.05 11.16
C GLY A 13 -20.75 -16.75 10.60
N GLN A 14 -19.94 -15.72 10.31
CA GLN A 14 -20.39 -14.44 9.75
C GLN A 14 -19.75 -14.11 8.39
N GLY A 15 -18.62 -14.73 8.05
CA GLY A 15 -17.92 -14.50 6.79
C GLY A 15 -16.89 -13.38 6.87
N TRP A 16 -16.53 -12.82 5.72
CA TRP A 16 -15.46 -11.82 5.59
C TRP A 16 -15.89 -10.42 6.02
N ALA A 17 -15.34 -9.94 7.14
CA ALA A 17 -15.48 -8.55 7.60
C ALA A 17 -14.33 -7.66 7.07
N HIS A 18 -13.97 -7.88 5.81
CA HIS A 18 -12.67 -7.51 5.24
C HIS A 18 -12.65 -6.10 4.63
N ALA A 19 -13.02 -5.09 5.43
CA ALA A 19 -13.29 -3.74 4.94
C ALA A 19 -12.08 -3.09 4.26
N SER A 20 -10.87 -3.29 4.80
CA SER A 20 -9.65 -2.73 4.21
C SER A 20 -9.36 -3.32 2.82
N ALA A 21 -9.46 -4.64 2.66
CA ALA A 21 -9.30 -5.30 1.36
C ALA A 21 -10.36 -4.87 0.34
N HIS A 22 -11.65 -4.94 0.71
CA HIS A 22 -12.72 -4.56 -0.23
C HIS A 22 -12.67 -3.08 -0.60
N THR A 23 -12.21 -2.21 0.30
CA THR A 23 -11.98 -0.81 -0.04
C THR A 23 -10.83 -0.68 -1.05
N ALA A 24 -9.75 -1.45 -0.93
CA ALA A 24 -8.68 -1.46 -1.92
C ALA A 24 -9.20 -1.88 -3.30
N ASP A 25 -10.08 -2.89 -3.36
CA ASP A 25 -10.69 -3.33 -4.62
C ASP A 25 -11.51 -2.22 -5.27
N ALA A 26 -12.32 -1.51 -4.48
CA ALA A 26 -13.07 -0.37 -4.99
C ALA A 26 -12.13 0.74 -5.49
N LEU A 27 -11.05 1.03 -4.76
CA LEU A 27 -10.07 2.05 -5.16
C LEU A 27 -9.32 1.66 -6.44
N ASP A 28 -9.05 0.37 -6.66
CA ASP A 28 -8.44 -0.14 -7.90
C ASP A 28 -9.29 0.21 -9.13
N GLU A 29 -10.60 -0.02 -9.04
CA GLU A 29 -11.53 0.35 -10.12
C GLU A 29 -11.61 1.88 -10.31
N LEU A 30 -11.49 2.67 -9.24
CA LEU A 30 -11.52 4.13 -9.33
C LEU A 30 -10.26 4.69 -10.00
N VAL A 31 -9.07 4.14 -9.73
CA VAL A 31 -7.83 4.63 -10.38
C VAL A 31 -7.78 4.30 -11.87
N LEU A 32 -8.55 3.31 -12.33
CA LEU A 32 -8.69 2.95 -13.75
C LEU A 32 -9.80 3.76 -14.46
N CYS A 33 -10.54 4.58 -13.73
CA CYS A 33 -11.65 5.36 -14.27
C CYS A 33 -11.17 6.70 -14.85
N ASP A 34 -11.47 6.97 -16.13
CA ASP A 34 -11.08 8.21 -16.84
C ASP A 34 -11.62 9.51 -16.21
N TYR A 35 -12.60 9.41 -15.30
CA TYR A 35 -13.14 10.56 -14.56
C TYR A 35 -12.29 10.97 -13.35
N PHE A 36 -11.32 10.14 -12.93
CA PHE A 36 -10.45 10.45 -11.80
C PHE A 36 -9.26 11.27 -12.25
N SER A 37 -9.09 12.42 -11.63
CA SER A 37 -7.94 13.27 -11.89
C SER A 37 -6.69 12.69 -11.23
N LYS A 38 -5.54 13.18 -11.67
CA LYS A 38 -4.26 12.93 -11.01
C LYS A 38 -4.32 13.19 -9.49
N LYS A 39 -4.97 14.29 -9.08
CA LYS A 39 -5.11 14.65 -7.67
C LYS A 39 -5.93 13.60 -6.90
N ASP A 40 -6.97 13.07 -7.51
CA ASP A 40 -7.78 12.02 -6.89
C ASP A 40 -6.94 10.75 -6.71
N VAL A 41 -6.10 10.39 -7.68
CA VAL A 41 -5.17 9.27 -7.56
C VAL A 41 -4.12 9.49 -6.45
N GLU A 42 -3.60 10.71 -6.30
CA GLU A 42 -2.70 11.07 -5.19
C GLU A 42 -3.40 10.89 -3.82
N GLU A 43 -4.65 11.35 -3.69
CA GLU A 43 -5.45 11.17 -2.47
C GLU A 43 -5.73 9.69 -2.17
N ILE A 44 -5.96 8.87 -3.19
CA ILE A 44 -6.11 7.42 -3.06
C ILE A 44 -4.82 6.79 -2.51
N LEU A 45 -3.66 7.11 -3.11
CA LEU A 45 -2.36 6.59 -2.68
C LEU A 45 -2.01 7.02 -1.25
N ASP A 46 -2.31 8.27 -0.87
CA ASP A 46 -2.13 8.75 0.49
C ASP A 46 -3.02 8.01 1.48
N SER A 47 -4.26 7.68 1.08
CA SER A 47 -5.17 6.90 1.91
C SER A 47 -4.69 5.46 2.13
N ILE A 48 -4.10 4.84 1.11
CA ILE A 48 -3.47 3.50 1.20
C ILE A 48 -2.28 3.56 2.13
N LYS A 49 -1.39 4.53 1.94
CA LYS A 49 -0.22 4.71 2.80
C LYS A 49 -0.63 4.88 4.27
N ALA A 50 -1.64 5.71 4.54
CA ALA A 50 -2.15 5.90 5.90
C ALA A 50 -2.64 4.57 6.51
N LYS A 51 -3.27 3.71 5.69
CA LYS A 51 -3.80 2.42 6.12
C LYS A 51 -2.71 1.35 6.31
N VAL A 52 -1.70 1.33 5.46
CA VAL A 52 -0.50 0.46 5.62
C VAL A 52 0.29 0.86 6.86
N CYS A 53 0.41 2.17 7.14
CA CYS A 53 1.22 2.69 8.23
C CYS A 53 0.55 2.68 9.61
N ILE A 54 -0.52 1.91 9.81
CA ILE A 54 -1.08 1.72 11.15
C ILE A 54 -0.11 0.94 12.04
N ARG A 55 -0.19 1.21 13.35
CA ARG A 55 0.71 0.65 14.38
C ARG A 55 0.02 -0.34 15.31
N TYR A 56 -1.30 -0.36 15.33
CA TYR A 56 -2.09 -1.10 16.32
C TYR A 56 -2.56 -2.48 15.83
N TYR A 57 -2.31 -2.83 14.56
CA TYR A 57 -2.69 -4.11 13.97
C TYR A 57 -1.70 -4.53 12.88
N VAL A 58 -1.53 -5.84 12.71
CA VAL A 58 -0.78 -6.43 11.59
C VAL A 58 -1.77 -7.11 10.67
N TYR A 59 -1.72 -6.76 9.39
CA TYR A 59 -2.53 -7.42 8.36
C TYR A 59 -2.07 -8.86 8.15
N ILE A 60 -3.02 -9.79 8.07
CA ILE A 60 -2.75 -11.24 8.05
C ILE A 60 -3.55 -11.99 6.99
N ASP A 61 -4.49 -11.32 6.32
CA ASP A 61 -5.47 -11.92 5.41
C ASP A 61 -5.31 -11.37 3.97
N GLU A 62 -4.08 -11.04 3.58
CA GLU A 62 -3.70 -10.52 2.25
C GLU A 62 -4.15 -9.07 1.94
N GLU A 63 -4.48 -8.26 2.96
CA GLU A 63 -4.84 -6.85 2.76
C GLU A 63 -3.74 -6.05 2.04
N ASP A 64 -2.47 -6.39 2.29
CA ASP A 64 -1.30 -5.80 1.64
C ASP A 64 -1.26 -6.08 0.14
N GLU A 65 -1.60 -7.30 -0.28
CA GLU A 65 -1.72 -7.67 -1.70
C GLU A 65 -2.87 -6.92 -2.39
N ARG A 66 -4.02 -6.78 -1.72
CA ARG A 66 -5.17 -6.03 -2.26
C ARG A 66 -4.84 -4.56 -2.43
N MET A 67 -4.22 -3.93 -1.43
CA MET A 67 -3.74 -2.55 -1.53
C MET A 67 -2.64 -2.39 -2.59
N ALA A 68 -1.76 -3.37 -2.77
CA ALA A 68 -0.68 -3.31 -3.75
C ALA A 68 -1.21 -3.33 -5.20
N THR A 69 -2.37 -3.95 -5.43
CA THR A 69 -3.06 -3.96 -6.73
C THR A 69 -3.37 -2.55 -7.21
N VAL A 70 -3.85 -1.67 -6.31
CA VAL A 70 -4.13 -0.26 -6.66
C VAL A 70 -2.87 0.46 -7.15
N VAL A 71 -1.72 0.23 -6.51
CA VAL A 71 -0.44 0.85 -6.90
C VAL A 71 0.03 0.32 -8.26
N GLU A 72 -0.15 -0.98 -8.50
CA GLU A 72 0.13 -1.61 -9.79
C GLU A 72 -0.69 -0.96 -10.91
N SER A 73 -1.99 -0.77 -10.70
CA SER A 73 -2.90 -0.09 -11.63
C SER A 73 -2.49 1.36 -11.89
N CYS A 74 -2.09 2.11 -10.86
CA CYS A 74 -1.55 3.47 -11.03
C CYS A 74 -0.29 3.49 -11.92
N ILE A 75 0.62 2.54 -11.72
CA ILE A 75 1.87 2.44 -12.51
C ILE A 75 1.55 2.09 -13.97
N LYS A 76 0.68 1.10 -14.20
CA LYS A 76 0.27 0.68 -15.55
C LYS A 76 -0.51 1.78 -16.29
N GLY A 77 -1.39 2.49 -15.58
CA GLY A 77 -2.19 3.58 -16.12
C GLY A 77 -1.39 4.84 -16.45
N ARG A 78 -0.15 4.96 -15.97
CA ARG A 78 0.75 6.11 -16.19
C ARG A 78 0.11 7.48 -15.86
N ILE A 79 -0.82 7.51 -14.90
CA ILE A 79 -1.50 8.74 -14.44
C ILE A 79 -0.51 9.63 -13.67
N LEU A 80 0.35 8.99 -12.88
CA LEU A 80 1.46 9.62 -12.17
C LEU A 80 2.77 9.33 -12.91
N SER A 81 3.70 10.28 -12.84
CA SER A 81 5.05 10.06 -13.34
C SER A 81 5.85 9.16 -12.40
N ASP A 82 6.89 8.51 -12.92
CA ASP A 82 7.76 7.65 -12.09
C ASP A 82 8.39 8.41 -10.91
N SER A 83 8.70 9.69 -11.08
CA SER A 83 9.26 10.51 -10.00
C SER A 83 8.26 10.73 -8.86
N GLU A 84 6.97 10.82 -9.17
CA GLU A 84 5.88 10.97 -8.20
C GLU A 84 5.65 9.67 -7.44
N ILE A 85 5.61 8.54 -8.15
CA ILE A 85 5.53 7.21 -7.55
C ILE A 85 6.75 6.94 -6.65
N ILE A 86 7.96 7.25 -7.12
CA ILE A 86 9.19 7.09 -6.34
C ILE A 86 9.18 8.00 -5.09
N SER A 87 8.72 9.25 -5.24
CA SER A 87 8.57 10.18 -4.10
C SER A 87 7.63 9.59 -3.05
N TRP A 88 6.48 9.08 -3.48
CA TRP A 88 5.50 8.45 -2.61
C TRP A 88 6.07 7.20 -1.90
N ILE A 89 6.74 6.29 -2.62
CA ILE A 89 7.42 5.09 -2.06
C ILE A 89 8.45 5.50 -0.99
N ARG A 90 9.22 6.56 -1.23
CA ARG A 90 10.24 7.03 -0.28
C ARG A 90 9.66 7.60 1.01
N ASN A 91 8.36 7.83 1.07
CA ASN A 91 7.68 8.29 2.28
C ASN A 91 7.23 7.14 3.20
N PHE A 92 7.45 5.88 2.83
CA PHE A 92 7.34 4.76 3.76
C PHE A 92 8.61 4.71 4.62
N ARG A 93 8.49 5.17 5.87
CA ARG A 93 9.59 5.29 6.83
C ARG A 93 9.10 4.91 8.21
N ILE A 94 10.00 4.38 9.03
CA ILE A 94 9.74 4.11 10.44
C ILE A 94 10.52 5.13 11.25
N GLU A 95 9.80 6.11 11.78
CA GLU A 95 10.35 7.07 12.73
C GLU A 95 10.52 6.39 14.10
N ASP A 96 11.61 6.73 14.80
CA ASP A 96 12.00 6.22 16.12
C ASP A 96 12.35 4.71 16.21
N SER A 97 13.52 4.35 15.68
CA SER A 97 14.07 2.99 15.76
C SER A 97 14.63 2.61 17.15
N ASN A 98 14.64 3.55 18.10
CA ASN A 98 15.15 3.33 19.45
C ASN A 98 14.11 2.63 20.34
N ASN A 99 12.82 2.81 20.07
CA ASN A 99 11.73 2.20 20.83
C ASN A 99 11.10 1.01 20.07
N ARG A 100 11.71 -0.18 20.23
CA ARG A 100 11.29 -1.43 19.54
C ARG A 100 10.17 -2.16 20.26
N ASN A 101 9.06 -1.48 20.50
CA ASN A 101 7.84 -2.06 21.08
C ASN A 101 6.99 -2.78 19.99
N ASN A 102 5.83 -3.32 20.36
CA ASN A 102 4.94 -4.01 19.42
C ASN A 102 4.46 -3.10 18.29
N GLU A 103 4.13 -1.84 18.58
CA GLU A 103 3.70 -0.86 17.58
C GLU A 103 4.76 -0.60 16.50
N TYR A 104 6.04 -0.53 16.90
CA TYR A 104 7.17 -0.46 15.96
C TYR A 104 7.19 -1.67 15.03
N TYR A 105 7.06 -2.87 15.58
CA TYR A 105 7.09 -4.09 14.77
C TYR A 105 5.84 -4.24 13.89
N HIS A 106 4.66 -3.84 14.36
CA HIS A 106 3.43 -3.88 13.56
C HIS A 106 3.56 -3.00 12.32
N LEU A 107 3.97 -1.74 12.51
CA LEU A 107 4.25 -0.83 11.41
C LEU A 107 5.30 -1.41 10.46
N LYS A 108 6.39 -1.93 11.01
CA LYS A 108 7.49 -2.50 10.22
C LYS A 108 7.03 -3.68 9.37
N VAL A 109 6.22 -4.58 9.92
CA VAL A 109 5.68 -5.74 9.19
C VAL A 109 4.77 -5.25 8.08
N ASN A 110 3.80 -4.39 8.38
CA ASN A 110 2.85 -3.89 7.38
C ASN A 110 3.55 -3.19 6.20
N ILE A 111 4.48 -2.27 6.48
CA ILE A 111 5.24 -1.59 5.43
C ILE A 111 6.04 -2.60 4.60
N LYS A 112 6.74 -3.53 5.24
CA LYS A 112 7.60 -4.48 4.52
C LYS A 112 6.78 -5.43 3.66
N SER A 113 5.67 -5.95 4.16
CA SER A 113 4.81 -6.84 3.38
C SER A 113 4.24 -6.11 2.17
N PHE A 114 3.64 -4.92 2.38
CA PHE A 114 3.11 -4.09 1.31
C PHE A 114 4.13 -3.72 0.22
N LEU A 115 5.33 -3.24 0.60
CA LEU A 115 6.37 -2.89 -0.37
C LEU A 115 6.90 -4.12 -1.13
N ARG A 116 6.95 -5.29 -0.50
CA ARG A 116 7.33 -6.54 -1.17
C ARG A 116 6.26 -6.96 -2.19
N SER A 117 4.99 -6.86 -1.83
CA SER A 117 3.87 -7.13 -2.76
C SER A 117 3.96 -6.25 -4.00
N ILE A 118 4.17 -4.94 -3.84
CA ILE A 118 4.40 -4.03 -4.99
C ILE A 118 5.63 -4.48 -5.79
N TYR A 119 6.76 -4.74 -5.13
CA TYR A 119 8.01 -5.14 -5.80
C TYR A 119 7.80 -6.36 -6.70
N PHE A 120 7.13 -7.40 -6.19
CA PHE A 120 6.90 -8.62 -6.96
C PHE A 120 5.87 -8.45 -8.07
N ARG A 121 4.81 -7.66 -7.85
CA ARG A 121 3.78 -7.38 -8.86
C ARG A 121 4.32 -6.64 -10.08
N ILE A 122 5.19 -5.66 -9.84
CA ILE A 122 5.71 -4.83 -10.94
C ILE A 122 6.98 -5.39 -11.57
N LEU A 123 7.51 -6.51 -11.08
CA LEU A 123 8.81 -7.07 -11.50
C LEU A 123 8.91 -7.32 -13.01
N ASN A 124 7.79 -7.65 -13.66
CA ASN A 124 7.72 -7.96 -15.08
C ASN A 124 7.03 -6.86 -15.90
N ILE A 125 6.80 -5.68 -15.32
CA ILE A 125 6.24 -4.53 -16.05
C ILE A 125 7.39 -3.75 -16.68
N GLU A 126 7.29 -3.52 -17.99
CA GLU A 126 8.27 -2.72 -18.74
C GLU A 126 8.41 -1.30 -18.17
N ASP A 127 9.62 -0.73 -18.27
CA ASP A 127 9.97 0.62 -17.82
C ASP A 127 9.85 0.88 -16.29
N THR A 128 9.82 -0.16 -15.44
CA THR A 128 9.69 0.01 -13.97
C THR A 128 11.00 -0.08 -13.19
N GLU A 129 12.16 -0.17 -13.85
CA GLU A 129 13.44 -0.46 -13.20
C GLU A 129 13.82 0.58 -12.13
N ILE A 130 13.50 1.86 -12.36
CA ILE A 130 13.78 2.93 -11.40
C ILE A 130 12.85 2.88 -10.17
N ILE A 131 11.61 2.44 -10.37
CA ILE A 131 10.63 2.24 -9.29
C ILE A 131 11.06 1.03 -8.45
N LEU A 132 11.41 -0.10 -9.08
CA LEU A 132 11.93 -1.30 -8.41
C LEU A 132 13.17 -0.99 -7.55
N LYS A 133 14.11 -0.18 -8.07
CA LYS A 133 15.28 0.28 -7.30
C LYS A 133 14.88 1.12 -6.09
N ALA A 134 13.89 2.00 -6.23
CA ALA A 134 13.39 2.82 -5.13
C ALA A 134 12.73 1.97 -4.04
N ILE A 135 11.91 0.98 -4.41
CA ILE A 135 11.30 0.05 -3.45
C ILE A 135 12.37 -0.74 -2.71
N LYS A 136 13.34 -1.30 -3.44
CA LYS A 136 14.44 -2.07 -2.84
C LYS A 136 15.26 -1.22 -1.86
N SER A 137 15.65 -0.02 -2.28
CA SER A 137 16.39 0.91 -1.42
C SER A 137 15.60 1.30 -0.17
N ASN A 138 14.28 1.44 -0.28
CA ASN A 138 13.44 1.75 0.87
C ASN A 138 13.34 0.53 1.81
N LEU A 139 13.12 -0.67 1.28
CA LEU A 139 13.13 -1.93 2.05
C LEU A 139 14.44 -2.16 2.81
N ASP A 140 15.59 -1.86 2.19
CA ASP A 140 16.91 -2.00 2.82
C ASP A 140 17.13 -0.99 3.96
N SER A 141 16.36 0.10 4.00
CA SER A 141 16.46 1.16 5.02
C SER A 141 15.54 0.97 6.24
N LEU A 142 14.59 0.02 6.19
CA LEU A 142 13.58 -0.25 7.24
C LEU A 142 14.04 -1.21 8.34
#